data_AF-A0AAN9Y2V5-F1
#
_entry.id   AF-A0AAN9Y2V5-F1
#
_cell.length_a   1.000
_cell.length_b   1.000
_cell.length_c   1.000
_cell.angle_alpha   90.00
_cell.angle_beta   90.00
_cell.angle_gamma   90.00
#
_symmetry.space_group_name_H-M   'P 1'
#
loop_
_entity.id
_entity.type
_entity.pdbx_description
1 polymer ?
#
loop_
_entity_poly.entity_id
_entity_poly.type
_entity_poly.pdbx_seq_one_letter_code
_entity_poly.pdbx_strand_id
1 'polypeptide(L)'
;MKDCAHFILNELGLAPPNGSTELQDLTAHGHRYSMFKAGCVLCVNHGMGYASITILLHEIIKLLHYAEVNDPIIIRTGTCGSLDTPLGTVIISDAAVNDFCEPYFCTPILGKMVKQPVGVNQEVVNELKELSQNHFNFPVITGKTMSNEHLYESTASKSAVLSYGTDEQRNEYFEKLIANNVVNLDMESVALFSITYQMGIKAAVINVVVNTILTDNMVAVTNKRFSVFSHREIHKPENENQKWRTKISSQNELQFNMAISSSIFVVQMMLVYDEGGIKMKNPNIELMDQDILYHLALGNESHDLVEMFGDVKFICMGGTPKRMEQFAHYIMEEIGYRLPTGTALQDISRFSYRYAMYKVGPVLSISHGMGVPSLTILLHEIIKLMYHAKVKDPIFFRIGTCGGIGIEPGSVVVTEEAVDELLKPFYEVAILGKIVKRPALLNKKLIREIKALVSSEDPYSVLSGKTMCTNDFYEGQARMDGAFCEFSEIERLEYLERLQKNGVINIEMESSAFAALTYHAGIKSAIVCVAYLDRLKHDQIFHPKEVLEEWQKRPQILVARYIKRYLQKVQTKTTELYDGSYPYNHLCNSMCVKSPRRFKLVQQESESYD
;
A
#
# COMPACT_ATOMS: atom_id res chain seq x y z
N MET A 1 13.15 8.38 11.90
CA MET A 1 12.97 8.14 13.35
C MET A 1 14.23 8.35 14.15
N LYS A 2 15.39 7.77 13.77
CA LYS A 2 16.67 8.11 14.42
C LYS A 2 16.92 9.62 14.50
N ASP A 3 16.76 10.32 13.37
CA ASP A 3 16.92 11.78 13.30
C ASP A 3 15.91 12.52 14.19
N CYS A 4 14.67 12.03 14.27
CA CYS A 4 13.63 12.58 15.15
C CYS A 4 14.03 12.43 16.63
N ALA A 5 14.52 11.26 17.02
CA ALA A 5 14.97 11.03 18.40
C ALA A 5 16.18 11.89 18.76
N HIS A 6 17.13 12.09 17.84
CA HIS A 6 18.23 13.04 18.01
C HIS A 6 17.73 14.49 18.13
N PHE A 7 16.79 14.90 17.28
CA PHE A 7 16.19 16.23 17.34
C PHE A 7 15.54 16.47 18.72
N ILE A 8 14.76 15.51 19.22
CA ILE A 8 14.10 15.60 20.54
C ILE A 8 15.12 15.69 21.68
N LEU A 9 16.20 14.91 21.65
CA LEU A 9 17.26 15.01 22.67
C LEU A 9 17.89 16.39 22.73
N ASN A 10 18.11 17.00 21.56
CA ASN A 10 18.68 18.34 21.45
C ASN A 10 17.72 19.40 21.97
N GLU A 11 16.44 19.36 21.55
CA GLU A 11 15.42 20.32 21.96
C GLU A 11 15.09 20.25 23.46
N LEU A 12 15.07 19.05 24.05
CA LEU A 12 14.78 18.88 25.48
C LEU A 12 15.94 19.33 26.40
N GLY A 13 17.09 19.76 25.86
CA GLY A 13 18.25 20.16 26.66
C GLY A 13 18.80 19.01 27.52
N LEU A 14 18.44 17.76 27.20
CA LEU A 14 18.88 16.55 27.90
C LEU A 14 20.26 16.06 27.43
N ALA A 15 20.94 16.85 26.59
CA ALA A 15 22.33 16.64 26.23
C ALA A 15 23.25 17.15 27.36
N PRO A 16 23.98 16.28 28.09
CA PRO A 16 24.93 16.75 29.10
C PRO A 16 26.15 17.41 28.43
N PRO A 17 26.87 18.30 29.14
CA PRO A 17 27.98 19.11 28.61
C PRO A 17 29.19 18.32 28.06
N ASN A 18 29.21 16.99 28.18
CA ASN A 18 30.35 16.13 27.84
C ASN A 18 30.16 15.26 26.58
N GLY A 19 29.08 15.46 25.80
CA GLY A 19 28.98 14.90 24.44
C GLY A 19 28.69 13.41 24.29
N SER A 20 28.40 12.67 25.36
CA SER A 20 27.88 11.29 25.29
C SER A 20 26.36 11.28 25.47
N THR A 21 25.61 11.38 24.38
CA THR A 21 24.16 11.09 24.36
C THR A 21 23.94 9.61 24.07
N GLU A 22 23.52 8.80 25.05
CA GLU A 22 23.04 7.45 24.71
C GLU A 22 21.59 7.54 24.23
N LEU A 23 21.43 7.97 22.98
CA LEU A 23 20.26 7.55 22.20
C LEU A 23 20.22 6.02 22.25
N GLN A 24 19.24 5.46 22.95
CA GLN A 24 19.15 4.01 23.05
C GLN A 24 18.48 3.48 21.78
N ASP A 25 19.26 2.82 20.94
CA ASP A 25 18.71 2.07 19.80
C ASP A 25 18.16 0.74 20.32
N LEU A 26 16.84 0.62 20.32
CA LEU A 26 16.08 -0.57 20.71
C LEU A 26 15.66 -1.37 19.47
N THR A 27 16.16 -1.03 18.29
CA THR A 27 15.82 -1.70 17.04
C THR A 27 16.39 -3.11 17.03
N ALA A 28 15.51 -4.11 17.04
CA ALA A 28 15.90 -5.50 16.84
C ALA A 28 16.29 -5.72 15.36
N HIS A 29 17.48 -6.27 15.13
CA HIS A 29 17.96 -6.57 13.77
C HIS A 29 16.98 -7.48 13.02
N GLY A 30 16.59 -7.07 11.80
CA GLY A 30 15.66 -7.84 10.96
C GLY A 30 14.17 -7.70 11.33
N HIS A 31 13.83 -6.79 12.27
CA HIS A 31 12.45 -6.44 12.60
C HIS A 31 11.98 -5.19 11.86
N ARG A 32 10.65 -5.02 11.77
CA ARG A 32 9.99 -3.99 10.96
C ARG A 32 10.03 -2.60 11.61
N TYR A 33 10.06 -2.56 12.94
CA TYR A 33 10.04 -1.32 13.72
C TYR A 33 11.47 -0.93 14.11
N SER A 34 11.82 0.30 13.79
CA SER A 34 12.96 1.04 14.34
C SER A 34 12.48 1.78 15.57
N MET A 35 13.11 1.50 16.71
CA MET A 35 12.69 2.01 18.01
C MET A 35 13.88 2.71 18.66
N PHE A 36 13.70 3.98 19.00
CA PHE A 36 14.74 4.80 19.61
C PHE A 36 14.20 5.48 20.85
N LYS A 37 14.91 5.36 21.97
CA LYS A 37 14.54 6.04 23.22
C LYS A 37 15.41 7.27 23.43
N ALA A 38 14.75 8.41 23.63
CA ALA A 38 15.31 9.73 23.86
C ALA A 38 14.75 10.30 25.17
N GLY A 39 15.42 10.06 26.30
CA GLY A 39 14.92 10.44 27.62
C GLY A 39 13.59 9.73 27.94
N CYS A 40 12.52 10.51 28.15
CA CYS A 40 11.15 10.00 28.36
C CYS A 40 10.38 9.73 27.05
N VAL A 41 10.96 10.03 25.88
CA VAL A 41 10.29 9.86 24.59
C VAL A 41 10.73 8.57 23.90
N LEU A 42 9.75 7.77 23.46
CA LEU A 42 9.97 6.59 22.63
C LEU A 42 9.55 6.90 21.18
N CYS A 43 10.53 6.98 20.28
CA CYS A 43 10.28 7.18 18.85
C CYS A 43 10.18 5.85 18.13
N VAL A 44 9.04 5.57 17.49
CA VAL A 44 8.79 4.34 16.75
C VAL A 44 8.21 4.66 15.37
N ASN A 45 8.67 3.98 14.33
CA ASN A 45 8.04 4.07 13.01
C ASN A 45 6.86 3.09 12.90
N HIS A 46 5.94 3.35 11.98
CA HIS A 46 4.89 2.42 11.59
C HIS A 46 4.75 2.33 10.06
N GLY A 47 4.12 1.27 9.57
CA GLY A 47 3.70 1.14 8.17
C GLY A 47 2.44 1.96 7.87
N MET A 48 1.98 1.96 6.62
CA MET A 48 0.80 2.73 6.19
C MET A 48 -0.50 1.98 6.49
N GLY A 49 -1.53 2.72 6.91
CA GLY A 49 -2.91 2.22 7.07
C GLY A 49 -3.23 1.51 8.39
N TYR A 50 -4.51 1.16 8.59
CA TYR A 50 -5.05 0.65 9.86
C TYR A 50 -4.29 -0.60 10.33
N ALA A 51 -4.13 -1.60 9.48
CA ALA A 51 -3.40 -2.82 9.79
C ALA A 51 -2.02 -2.56 10.45
N SER A 52 -1.28 -1.57 9.97
CA SER A 52 0.05 -1.27 10.50
C SER A 52 0.00 -0.55 11.84
N ILE A 53 -0.91 0.43 11.98
CA ILE A 53 -1.01 1.24 13.21
C ILE A 53 -1.70 0.47 14.35
N THR A 54 -2.71 -0.37 14.07
CA THR A 54 -3.39 -1.18 15.09
C THR A 54 -2.41 -2.17 15.72
N ILE A 55 -1.64 -2.90 14.90
CA ILE A 55 -0.59 -3.82 15.40
C ILE A 55 0.38 -3.10 16.32
N LEU A 56 0.92 -1.96 15.85
CA LEU A 56 1.89 -1.21 16.63
C LEU A 56 1.28 -0.73 17.95
N LEU A 57 0.06 -0.22 17.94
CA LEU A 57 -0.60 0.25 19.16
C LEU A 57 -0.80 -0.88 20.15
N HIS A 58 -1.29 -2.05 19.72
CA HIS A 58 -1.41 -3.20 20.62
C HIS A 58 -0.05 -3.63 21.22
N GLU A 59 1.02 -3.62 20.43
CA GLU A 59 2.36 -3.97 20.91
C GLU A 59 2.92 -2.92 21.88
N ILE A 60 2.78 -1.63 21.56
CA ILE A 60 3.27 -0.52 22.39
C ILE A 60 2.47 -0.41 23.68
N ILE A 61 1.14 -0.55 23.65
CA ILE A 61 0.31 -0.50 24.86
C ILE A 61 0.71 -1.63 25.83
N LYS A 62 0.92 -2.85 25.32
CA LYS A 62 1.44 -3.96 26.14
C LYS A 62 2.82 -3.64 26.72
N LEU A 63 3.72 -3.08 25.91
CA LEU A 63 5.06 -2.68 26.36
C LEU A 63 4.98 -1.63 27.47
N LEU A 64 4.16 -0.60 27.30
CA LEU A 64 3.95 0.47 28.28
C LEU A 64 3.36 -0.09 29.59
N HIS A 65 2.41 -1.02 29.48
CA HIS A 65 1.83 -1.72 30.63
C HIS A 65 2.89 -2.54 31.39
N TYR A 66 3.69 -3.36 30.69
CA TYR A 66 4.76 -4.15 31.31
C TYR A 66 5.88 -3.30 31.90
N ALA A 67 6.11 -2.11 31.34
CA ALA A 67 7.08 -1.15 31.85
C ALA A 67 6.50 -0.24 32.95
N GLU A 68 5.25 -0.46 33.37
CA GLU A 68 4.54 0.32 34.41
C GLU A 68 4.55 1.84 34.13
N VAL A 69 4.43 2.22 32.85
CA VAL A 69 4.40 3.63 32.44
C VAL A 69 3.03 4.23 32.79
N ASN A 70 3.03 5.28 33.61
CA ASN A 70 1.83 6.00 34.02
C ASN A 70 1.52 7.15 33.05
N ASP A 71 0.25 7.30 32.68
CA ASP A 71 -0.30 8.37 31.81
C ASP A 71 0.52 8.64 30.52
N PRO A 72 0.76 7.61 29.67
CA PRO A 72 1.48 7.83 28.42
C PRO A 72 0.67 8.69 27.45
N ILE A 73 1.36 9.54 26.68
CA ILE A 73 0.78 10.29 25.56
C ILE A 73 1.32 9.72 24.25
N ILE A 74 0.42 9.33 23.35
CA ILE A 74 0.78 8.83 22.01
C ILE A 74 0.57 9.94 20.98
N ILE A 75 1.67 10.41 20.37
CA ILE A 75 1.61 11.41 19.31
C ILE A 75 2.03 10.76 17.99
N ARG A 76 1.10 10.71 17.03
CA ARG A 76 1.41 10.31 15.66
C ARG A 76 1.73 11.53 14.82
N THR A 77 2.87 11.47 14.14
CA THR A 77 3.26 12.44 13.11
C THR A 77 3.22 11.80 11.74
N GLY A 78 2.75 12.54 10.72
CA GLY A 78 2.55 11.97 9.39
C GLY A 78 2.42 12.99 8.28
N THR A 79 2.14 12.47 7.08
CA THR A 79 1.81 13.25 5.89
C THR A 79 0.36 13.01 5.54
N CYS A 80 -0.33 14.01 4.99
CA CYS A 80 -1.73 13.89 4.58
C CYS A 80 -1.99 14.60 3.25
N GLY A 81 -3.08 14.21 2.59
CA GLY A 81 -3.70 15.01 1.55
C GLY A 81 -4.70 15.98 2.15
N SER A 82 -4.73 17.21 1.67
CA SER A 82 -5.75 18.19 2.06
C SER A 82 -6.84 18.29 0.99
N LEU A 83 -8.01 18.79 1.37
CA LEU A 83 -9.02 19.20 0.38
C LEU A 83 -8.53 20.44 -0.38
N ASP A 84 -8.27 21.53 0.35
CA ASP A 84 -7.83 22.81 -0.21
C ASP A 84 -6.74 23.51 0.63
N THR A 85 -6.29 22.89 1.72
CA THR A 85 -5.26 23.48 2.58
C THR A 85 -3.92 23.55 1.85
N PRO A 86 -3.18 24.68 1.88
CA PRO A 86 -1.90 24.81 1.19
C PRO A 86 -0.86 23.75 1.58
N LEU A 87 0.00 23.38 0.62
CA LEU A 87 1.12 22.48 0.83
C LEU A 87 2.06 23.00 1.94
N GLY A 88 2.60 22.10 2.75
CA GLY A 88 3.48 22.43 3.88
C GLY A 88 2.75 22.91 5.13
N THR A 89 1.42 23.12 5.08
CA THR A 89 0.62 23.41 6.27
C THR A 89 0.64 22.22 7.22
N VAL A 90 0.79 22.48 8.52
CA VAL A 90 0.66 21.49 9.57
C VAL A 90 -0.77 21.50 10.10
N ILE A 91 -1.38 20.32 10.21
CA ILE A 91 -2.74 20.10 10.68
C ILE A 91 -2.68 19.27 11.95
N ILE A 92 -3.24 19.82 13.03
CA ILE A 92 -3.50 19.08 14.28
C ILE A 92 -4.95 18.58 14.21
N SER A 93 -5.13 17.26 14.29
CA SER A 93 -6.46 16.65 14.20
C SER A 93 -7.25 16.90 15.50
N ASP A 94 -8.35 17.66 15.40
CA ASP A 94 -9.27 17.91 16.54
C ASP A 94 -10.50 16.97 16.53
N ALA A 95 -10.69 16.25 15.44
CA ALA A 95 -11.67 15.18 15.28
C ALA A 95 -11.18 14.19 14.21
N ALA A 96 -11.67 12.95 14.26
CA ALA A 96 -11.44 11.98 13.20
C ALA A 96 -12.72 11.24 12.80
N VAL A 97 -12.88 10.99 11.50
CA VAL A 97 -14.04 10.31 10.90
C VAL A 97 -13.63 9.32 9.81
N ASN A 98 -14.44 8.29 9.60
CA ASN A 98 -14.22 7.33 8.52
C ASN A 98 -14.68 7.88 7.15
N ASP A 99 -14.58 7.06 6.09
CA ASP A 99 -14.94 7.36 4.71
C ASP A 99 -16.41 7.81 4.48
N PHE A 100 -17.27 7.56 5.46
CA PHE A 100 -18.68 7.95 5.47
C PHE A 100 -18.96 9.21 6.30
N CYS A 101 -17.90 9.88 6.81
CA CYS A 101 -17.95 11.00 7.75
C CYS A 101 -18.49 10.62 9.14
N GLU A 102 -18.32 9.36 9.55
CA GLU A 102 -18.86 8.87 10.81
C GLU A 102 -17.72 8.70 11.85
N PRO A 103 -17.95 9.05 13.13
CA PRO A 103 -16.92 9.07 14.16
C PRO A 103 -16.71 7.69 14.80
N TYR A 104 -16.56 6.66 13.98
CA TYR A 104 -16.29 5.31 14.44
C TYR A 104 -15.33 4.57 13.52
N PHE A 105 -14.49 3.74 14.16
CA PHE A 105 -13.67 2.76 13.50
C PHE A 105 -14.47 1.46 13.34
N CYS A 106 -14.57 0.98 12.10
CA CYS A 106 -15.28 -0.26 11.78
C CYS A 106 -14.27 -1.38 11.57
N THR A 107 -14.37 -2.46 12.35
CA THR A 107 -13.54 -3.66 12.17
C THR A 107 -14.38 -4.93 12.28
N PRO A 108 -14.21 -5.94 11.41
CA PRO A 108 -14.83 -7.24 11.59
C PRO A 108 -14.17 -8.01 12.75
N ILE A 109 -14.96 -8.37 13.77
CA ILE A 109 -14.52 -9.22 14.90
C ILE A 109 -15.37 -10.48 14.90
N LEU A 110 -14.73 -11.65 14.83
CA LEU A 110 -15.40 -12.96 14.73
C LEU A 110 -16.46 -13.07 13.62
N GLY A 111 -16.24 -12.32 12.53
CA GLY A 111 -17.17 -12.22 11.41
C GLY A 111 -18.46 -11.44 11.73
N LYS A 112 -18.37 -10.44 12.61
CA LYS A 112 -19.40 -9.42 12.84
C LYS A 112 -18.77 -8.04 12.71
N MET A 113 -19.46 -7.10 12.05
CA MET A 113 -18.99 -5.71 12.01
C MET A 113 -19.16 -5.05 13.38
N VAL A 114 -18.05 -4.63 13.99
CA VAL A 114 -18.05 -3.88 15.25
C VAL A 114 -17.72 -2.43 14.96
N LYS A 115 -18.48 -1.51 15.57
CA LYS A 115 -18.25 -0.06 15.50
C LYS A 115 -17.65 0.41 16.82
N GLN A 116 -16.40 0.82 16.77
CA GLN A 116 -15.69 1.36 17.92
C GLN A 116 -15.70 2.89 17.86
N PRO A 117 -16.09 3.60 18.93
CA PRO A 117 -16.19 5.05 18.92
C PRO A 117 -14.81 5.71 18.84
N VAL A 118 -14.72 6.80 18.08
CA VAL A 118 -13.52 7.64 17.99
C VAL A 118 -13.61 8.76 19.02
N GLY A 119 -12.59 8.88 19.87
CA GLY A 119 -12.47 9.98 20.82
C GLY A 119 -11.12 10.68 20.72
N VAL A 120 -11.16 12.01 20.56
CA VAL A 120 -9.97 12.86 20.55
C VAL A 120 -9.77 13.49 21.93
N ASN A 121 -8.54 13.51 22.42
CA ASN A 121 -8.22 14.15 23.68
C ASN A 121 -8.08 15.67 23.49
N GLN A 122 -9.13 16.42 23.86
CA GLN A 122 -9.17 17.86 23.63
C GLN A 122 -8.14 18.64 24.47
N GLU A 123 -7.74 18.13 25.63
CA GLU A 123 -6.69 18.72 26.46
C GLU A 123 -5.36 18.77 25.69
N VAL A 124 -4.91 17.64 25.14
CA VAL A 124 -3.69 17.56 24.33
C VAL A 124 -3.79 18.43 23.06
N VAL A 125 -4.95 18.42 22.38
CA VAL A 125 -5.15 19.23 21.17
C VAL A 125 -5.07 20.73 21.49
N ASN A 126 -5.66 21.18 22.60
CA ASN A 126 -5.63 22.58 23.01
C ASN A 126 -4.20 23.02 23.36
N GLU A 127 -3.45 22.18 24.07
CA GLU A 127 -2.05 22.44 24.41
C GLU A 127 -1.18 22.54 23.15
N LEU A 128 -1.30 21.60 22.21
CA LEU A 128 -0.59 21.67 20.91
C LEU A 128 -0.96 22.92 20.11
N LYS A 129 -2.24 23.32 20.15
CA LYS A 129 -2.70 24.55 19.49
C LYS A 129 -2.08 25.78 20.12
N GLU A 130 -2.03 25.88 21.44
CA GLU A 130 -1.40 26.99 22.15
C GLU A 130 0.10 27.07 21.83
N LEU A 131 0.82 25.94 21.92
CA LEU A 131 2.25 25.85 21.59
C LEU A 131 2.56 26.22 20.14
N SER A 132 1.60 26.08 19.22
CA SER A 132 1.79 26.44 17.81
C SER A 132 1.68 27.94 17.53
N GLN A 133 1.06 28.73 18.43
CA GLN A 133 0.82 30.15 18.20
C GLN A 133 2.13 30.94 18.32
N ASN A 134 2.58 31.54 17.22
CA ASN A 134 3.77 32.40 17.11
C ASN A 134 5.14 31.70 17.19
N HIS A 135 5.20 30.37 17.17
CA HIS A 135 6.46 29.61 17.28
C HIS A 135 7.02 29.11 15.94
N PHE A 136 6.22 29.10 14.87
CA PHE A 136 6.60 28.50 13.60
C PHE A 136 6.49 29.49 12.43
N ASN A 137 7.39 29.34 11.45
CA ASN A 137 7.38 30.10 10.19
C ASN A 137 6.51 29.44 9.09
N PHE A 138 5.70 28.46 9.47
CA PHE A 138 4.77 27.74 8.60
C PHE A 138 3.37 27.74 9.24
N PRO A 139 2.30 27.67 8.43
CA PRO A 139 0.94 27.68 8.95
C PRO A 139 0.65 26.39 9.73
N VAL A 140 0.03 26.55 10.91
CA VAL A 140 -0.51 25.46 11.72
C VAL A 140 -2.00 25.70 11.91
N ILE A 141 -2.83 24.71 11.58
CA ILE A 141 -4.29 24.77 11.75
C ILE A 141 -4.79 23.54 12.52
N THR A 142 -5.99 23.65 13.08
CA THR A 142 -6.73 22.50 13.62
C THR A 142 -7.87 22.14 12.67
N GLY A 143 -8.20 20.85 12.56
CA GLY A 143 -9.42 20.45 11.89
C GLY A 143 -9.66 18.95 11.87
N LYS A 144 -10.82 18.57 11.34
CA LYS A 144 -11.27 17.19 11.29
C LYS A 144 -10.54 16.41 10.20
N THR A 145 -9.92 15.31 10.59
CA THR A 145 -9.25 14.38 9.67
C THR A 145 -10.19 13.25 9.29
N MET A 146 -10.28 12.95 8.01
CA MET A 146 -10.88 11.70 7.55
C MET A 146 -9.79 10.64 7.39
N SER A 147 -10.02 9.41 7.85
CA SER A 147 -9.11 8.30 7.58
C SER A 147 -9.72 7.28 6.64
N ASN A 148 -8.92 6.82 5.68
CA ASN A 148 -9.30 5.80 4.71
C ASN A 148 -8.20 4.73 4.53
N GLU A 149 -8.59 3.51 4.16
CA GLU A 149 -7.63 2.42 3.91
C GLU A 149 -7.09 2.37 2.48
N HIS A 150 -7.62 3.22 1.58
CA HIS A 150 -7.50 3.00 0.14
C HIS A 150 -7.11 4.28 -0.59
N LEU A 151 -5.84 4.69 -0.49
CA LEU A 151 -5.36 5.98 -1.02
C LEU A 151 -5.84 6.30 -2.43
N TYR A 152 -5.59 5.41 -3.41
CA TYR A 152 -5.92 5.65 -4.81
C TYR A 152 -7.43 5.54 -5.10
N GLU A 153 -8.11 4.60 -4.46
CA GLU A 153 -9.50 4.25 -4.82
C GLU A 153 -10.51 5.14 -4.09
N SER A 154 -10.32 5.34 -2.78
CA SER A 154 -11.25 6.12 -1.95
C SER A 154 -11.26 7.62 -2.30
N THR A 155 -10.12 8.16 -2.72
CA THR A 155 -10.00 9.55 -3.20
C THR A 155 -10.45 9.73 -4.66
N ALA A 156 -10.82 8.63 -5.34
CA ALA A 156 -11.01 8.58 -6.78
C ALA A 156 -9.89 9.30 -7.54
N SER A 157 -8.64 9.05 -7.13
CA SER A 157 -7.47 9.69 -7.72
C SER A 157 -7.48 9.45 -9.22
N LYS A 158 -7.30 10.53 -10.00
CA LYS A 158 -7.13 10.43 -11.46
C LYS A 158 -5.91 9.59 -11.84
N SER A 159 -4.99 9.37 -10.91
CA SER A 159 -3.80 8.52 -11.07
C SER A 159 -4.02 7.07 -10.64
N ALA A 160 -5.21 6.69 -10.15
CA ALA A 160 -5.52 5.32 -9.76
C ALA A 160 -5.57 4.40 -10.97
N VAL A 161 -5.11 3.16 -10.89
CA VAL A 161 -5.26 2.19 -12.00
C VAL A 161 -6.74 1.98 -12.36
N LEU A 162 -7.66 2.26 -11.44
CA LEU A 162 -9.07 2.05 -11.64
C LEU A 162 -9.78 3.39 -11.48
N SER A 163 -10.19 4.02 -12.58
CA SER A 163 -11.04 5.20 -12.48
C SER A 163 -12.45 4.77 -12.09
N TYR A 164 -13.01 5.42 -11.07
CA TYR A 164 -14.38 5.17 -10.65
C TYR A 164 -15.07 6.49 -10.35
N GLY A 165 -16.32 6.60 -10.82
CA GLY A 165 -17.15 7.78 -10.68
C GLY A 165 -16.91 8.85 -11.75
N THR A 166 -17.93 9.66 -11.99
CA THR A 166 -17.82 10.87 -12.84
C THR A 166 -17.19 12.02 -12.06
N ASP A 167 -16.69 13.04 -12.76
CA ASP A 167 -16.22 14.27 -12.10
C ASP A 167 -17.31 14.89 -11.20
N GLU A 168 -18.58 14.81 -11.61
CA GLU A 168 -19.72 15.24 -10.80
C GLU A 168 -19.83 14.46 -9.48
N GLN A 169 -19.70 13.14 -9.51
CA GLN A 169 -19.75 12.30 -8.30
C GLN A 169 -18.55 12.56 -7.38
N ARG A 170 -17.38 12.84 -7.98
CA ARG A 170 -16.18 13.23 -7.24
C ARG A 170 -16.40 14.57 -6.54
N ASN A 171 -16.94 15.57 -7.24
CA ASN A 171 -17.25 16.88 -6.67
C ASN A 171 -18.31 16.79 -5.57
N GLU A 172 -19.41 16.04 -5.78
CA GLU A 172 -20.45 15.81 -4.78
C GLU A 172 -19.87 15.19 -3.49
N TYR A 173 -18.96 14.21 -3.63
CA TYR A 173 -18.30 13.60 -2.49
C TYR A 173 -17.42 14.60 -1.73
N PHE A 174 -16.61 15.41 -2.44
CA PHE A 174 -15.78 16.41 -1.77
C PHE A 174 -16.58 17.55 -1.15
N GLU A 175 -17.66 18.00 -1.78
CA GLU A 175 -18.62 18.94 -1.18
C GLU A 175 -19.20 18.38 0.12
N LYS A 176 -19.51 17.07 0.16
CA LYS A 176 -19.93 16.41 1.40
C LYS A 176 -18.83 16.43 2.47
N LEU A 177 -17.57 16.20 2.11
CA LEU A 177 -16.45 16.30 3.07
C LEU A 177 -16.30 17.72 3.64
N ILE A 178 -16.37 18.73 2.77
CA ILE A 178 -16.34 20.15 3.15
C ILE A 178 -17.52 20.48 4.08
N ALA A 179 -18.73 20.05 3.73
CA ALA A 179 -19.93 20.24 4.56
C ALA A 179 -19.81 19.57 5.94
N ASN A 180 -18.98 18.53 6.06
CA ASN A 180 -18.66 17.86 7.31
C ASN A 180 -17.44 18.44 8.03
N ASN A 181 -16.92 19.59 7.59
CA ASN A 181 -15.73 20.26 8.12
C ASN A 181 -14.45 19.40 8.08
N VAL A 182 -14.36 18.43 7.17
CA VAL A 182 -13.14 17.66 6.95
C VAL A 182 -12.11 18.57 6.28
N VAL A 183 -10.89 18.61 6.78
CA VAL A 183 -9.80 19.45 6.23
C VAL A 183 -8.73 18.63 5.51
N ASN A 184 -8.52 17.38 5.94
CA ASN A 184 -7.50 16.50 5.42
C ASN A 184 -7.88 15.03 5.50
N LEU A 185 -7.16 14.22 4.72
CA LEU A 185 -7.29 12.78 4.61
C LEU A 185 -5.97 12.11 4.97
N ASP A 186 -6.01 11.14 5.86
CA ASP A 186 -4.91 10.21 6.14
C ASP A 186 -5.39 8.77 6.19
N MET A 187 -4.58 7.83 6.72
CA MET A 187 -4.93 6.41 6.74
C MET A 187 -4.92 5.80 8.14
N GLU A 188 -4.77 6.61 9.19
CA GLU A 188 -4.44 6.09 10.53
C GLU A 188 -5.20 6.76 11.67
N SER A 189 -5.63 8.01 11.53
CA SER A 189 -6.19 8.80 12.64
C SER A 189 -7.38 8.14 13.32
N VAL A 190 -8.34 7.61 12.55
CA VAL A 190 -9.54 6.94 13.09
C VAL A 190 -9.17 5.73 13.95
N ALA A 191 -8.28 4.85 13.47
CA ALA A 191 -7.87 3.66 14.22
C ALA A 191 -7.08 4.04 15.48
N LEU A 192 -6.18 5.02 15.36
CA LEU A 192 -5.39 5.50 16.49
C LEU A 192 -6.28 6.07 17.60
N PHE A 193 -7.13 7.05 17.28
CA PHE A 193 -8.00 7.66 18.26
C PHE A 193 -9.02 6.68 18.84
N SER A 194 -9.53 5.74 18.03
CA SER A 194 -10.44 4.69 18.53
C SER A 194 -9.77 3.81 19.60
N ILE A 195 -8.55 3.32 19.33
CA ILE A 195 -7.83 2.43 20.25
C ILE A 195 -7.40 3.19 21.51
N THR A 196 -6.80 4.37 21.36
CA THR A 196 -6.34 5.13 22.53
C THR A 196 -7.50 5.59 23.41
N TYR A 197 -8.64 5.96 22.81
CA TYR A 197 -9.85 6.32 23.54
C TYR A 197 -10.38 5.16 24.40
N GLN A 198 -10.50 3.96 23.81
CA GLN A 198 -10.94 2.76 24.54
C GLN A 198 -9.99 2.40 25.70
N MET A 199 -8.71 2.70 25.57
CA MET A 199 -7.69 2.42 26.58
C MET A 199 -7.52 3.55 27.62
N GLY A 200 -8.23 4.67 27.46
CA GLY A 200 -8.02 5.84 28.31
C GLY A 200 -6.64 6.47 28.16
N ILE A 201 -5.97 6.27 27.02
CA ILE A 201 -4.65 6.81 26.70
C ILE A 201 -4.81 8.14 25.96
N LYS A 202 -4.08 9.16 26.40
CA LYS A 202 -4.05 10.46 25.73
C LYS A 202 -3.35 10.33 24.37
N ALA A 203 -3.93 10.92 23.34
CA ALA A 203 -3.36 10.85 22.00
C ALA A 203 -3.60 12.10 21.17
N ALA A 204 -2.70 12.32 20.20
CA ALA A 204 -2.82 13.37 19.20
C ALA A 204 -2.28 12.91 17.83
N VAL A 205 -2.82 13.52 16.78
CA VAL A 205 -2.33 13.35 15.40
C VAL A 205 -1.95 14.70 14.82
N ILE A 206 -0.74 14.76 14.25
CA ILE A 206 -0.17 15.94 13.60
C ILE A 206 0.28 15.54 12.20
N ASN A 207 -0.26 16.18 11.18
CA ASN A 207 0.03 15.86 9.79
C ASN A 207 0.55 17.07 9.03
N VAL A 208 1.53 16.88 8.14
CA VAL A 208 1.92 17.88 7.15
C VAL A 208 1.21 17.62 5.81
N VAL A 209 0.70 18.67 5.17
CA VAL A 209 0.06 18.59 3.86
C VAL A 209 1.11 18.41 2.77
N VAL A 210 1.01 17.32 2.00
CA VAL A 210 1.94 17.01 0.89
C VAL A 210 1.27 16.97 -0.47
N ASN A 211 -0.06 16.94 -0.51
CA ASN A 211 -0.85 17.03 -1.74
C ASN A 211 -2.22 17.68 -1.46
N THR A 212 -2.78 18.34 -2.47
CA THR A 212 -4.12 18.94 -2.44
C THR A 212 -5.01 18.23 -3.43
N ILE A 213 -6.12 17.66 -2.95
CA ILE A 213 -6.97 16.75 -3.74
C ILE A 213 -7.86 17.50 -4.74
N LEU A 214 -8.29 18.72 -4.42
CA LEU A 214 -9.12 19.52 -5.31
C LEU A 214 -8.31 20.17 -6.44
N THR A 215 -7.08 20.60 -6.16
CA THR A 215 -6.21 21.29 -7.12
C THR A 215 -5.20 20.38 -7.81
N ASP A 216 -5.18 19.08 -7.47
CA ASP A 216 -4.25 18.06 -8.00
C ASP A 216 -2.75 18.49 -7.89
N ASN A 217 -2.40 19.33 -6.90
CA ASN A 217 -1.01 19.74 -6.64
C ASN A 217 -0.34 18.76 -5.66
N MET A 218 0.94 18.47 -5.87
CA MET A 218 1.70 17.54 -5.06
C MET A 218 3.15 18.03 -4.86
N VAL A 219 3.72 17.76 -3.69
CA VAL A 219 5.16 17.90 -3.45
C VAL A 219 5.86 16.67 -4.03
N ALA A 220 6.79 16.84 -4.98
CA ALA A 220 7.67 15.74 -5.37
C ALA A 220 8.97 15.78 -4.58
N VAL A 221 9.38 14.60 -4.11
CA VAL A 221 10.65 14.40 -3.41
C VAL A 221 11.74 14.23 -4.47
N THR A 222 12.48 15.31 -4.76
CA THR A 222 13.73 15.20 -5.53
C THR A 222 14.91 15.27 -4.56
N ASN A 223 15.97 14.53 -4.88
CA ASN A 223 17.02 14.08 -3.95
C ASN A 223 17.79 15.16 -3.14
N LYS A 224 17.49 16.47 -3.26
CA LYS A 224 18.08 17.54 -2.44
C LYS A 224 17.22 18.78 -2.16
N ARG A 225 15.98 18.92 -2.66
CA ARG A 225 15.10 20.09 -2.40
C ARG A 225 13.62 19.74 -2.54
N PHE A 226 12.78 20.33 -1.68
CA PHE A 226 11.34 20.38 -1.87
C PHE A 226 11.03 21.17 -3.14
N SER A 227 10.32 20.57 -4.09
CA SER A 227 9.81 21.24 -5.28
C SER A 227 8.31 21.00 -5.37
N VAL A 228 7.54 22.10 -5.46
CA VAL A 228 6.09 22.09 -5.66
C VAL A 228 5.82 21.92 -7.15
N PHE A 229 4.96 20.97 -7.51
CA PHE A 229 4.45 20.81 -8.87
C PHE A 229 3.01 21.31 -8.93
N SER A 230 2.74 22.26 -9.83
CA SER A 230 1.39 22.66 -10.21
C SER A 230 1.05 22.11 -11.58
N HIS A 231 -0.12 21.49 -11.74
CA HIS A 231 -0.69 21.33 -13.08
C HIS A 231 -0.95 22.74 -13.63
N ARG A 232 -0.31 23.11 -14.75
CA ARG A 232 -0.62 24.38 -15.41
C ARG A 232 -2.10 24.40 -15.74
N GLU A 233 -2.80 25.43 -15.26
CA GLU A 233 -4.14 25.74 -15.76
C GLU A 233 -4.08 25.80 -17.28
N ILE A 234 -5.01 25.10 -17.93
CA ILE A 234 -5.31 25.38 -19.33
C ILE A 234 -5.76 26.83 -19.36
N HIS A 235 -4.92 27.73 -19.89
CA HIS A 235 -5.30 29.10 -20.19
C HIS A 235 -6.57 29.08 -21.05
N LYS A 236 -7.73 29.26 -20.42
CA LYS A 236 -8.89 29.81 -21.11
C LYS A 236 -8.63 31.32 -21.18
N PRO A 237 -8.61 31.93 -22.37
CA PRO A 237 -8.42 33.36 -22.47
C PRO A 237 -9.54 34.08 -21.70
N GLU A 238 -9.14 34.88 -20.71
CA GLU A 238 -10.00 35.81 -20.01
C GLU A 238 -10.48 36.87 -21.00
N ASN A 239 -11.74 36.75 -21.44
CA ASN A 239 -12.64 37.87 -21.74
C ASN A 239 -13.96 37.30 -22.28
N GLU A 240 -14.85 36.81 -21.40
CA GLU A 240 -16.30 36.80 -21.67
C GLU A 240 -17.19 36.43 -20.46
N ASN A 241 -16.71 36.57 -19.21
CA ASN A 241 -17.49 36.21 -18.01
C ASN A 241 -18.28 37.37 -17.39
N GLN A 242 -18.80 38.28 -18.21
CA GLN A 242 -19.63 39.39 -17.72
C GLN A 242 -20.83 39.67 -18.63
N LYS A 243 -21.66 38.65 -18.91
CA LYS A 243 -22.97 38.86 -19.57
C LYS A 243 -24.03 37.77 -19.37
N TRP A 244 -23.94 36.92 -18.35
CA TRP A 244 -24.96 35.87 -18.07
C TRP A 244 -25.80 36.10 -16.80
N ARG A 245 -26.12 37.36 -16.49
CA ARG A 245 -27.17 37.71 -15.53
C ARG A 245 -28.12 38.75 -16.11
N THR A 246 -28.96 38.36 -17.07
CA THR A 246 -30.35 38.85 -17.25
C THR A 246 -31.02 38.25 -18.49
N LYS A 247 -32.32 37.99 -18.37
CA LYS A 247 -33.30 37.57 -19.40
C LYS A 247 -33.27 36.11 -19.85
N ILE A 248 -33.93 35.27 -19.05
CA ILE A 248 -34.74 34.18 -19.60
C ILE A 248 -36.14 34.78 -19.83
N SER A 249 -36.52 34.96 -21.09
CA SER A 249 -37.91 35.12 -21.50
C SER A 249 -38.26 34.00 -22.47
N SER A 250 -39.40 33.38 -22.20
CA SER A 250 -40.13 32.35 -22.93
C SER A 250 -40.08 32.42 -24.46
N GLN A 251 -40.20 31.22 -25.06
CA GLN A 251 -40.42 30.89 -26.49
C GLN A 251 -39.15 30.53 -27.26
N ASN A 252 -38.77 29.24 -27.22
CA ASN A 252 -38.46 28.39 -28.39
C ASN A 252 -37.91 27.02 -27.96
N GLU A 253 -38.65 26.32 -27.10
CA GLU A 253 -38.27 25.02 -26.53
C GLU A 253 -38.72 23.81 -27.37
N LEU A 254 -39.11 23.99 -28.64
CA LEU A 254 -39.79 22.91 -29.40
C LEU A 254 -39.22 22.55 -30.78
N GLN A 255 -38.06 23.06 -31.20
CA GLN A 255 -37.50 22.70 -32.52
C GLN A 255 -36.02 22.31 -32.57
N PHE A 256 -35.33 22.18 -31.42
CA PHE A 256 -33.94 21.70 -31.41
C PHE A 256 -33.75 20.28 -30.87
N ASN A 257 -34.80 19.65 -30.33
CA ASN A 257 -34.76 18.30 -29.74
C ASN A 257 -35.05 17.14 -30.71
N MET A 258 -34.95 17.35 -32.03
CA MET A 258 -35.26 16.31 -33.03
C MET A 258 -34.15 15.99 -34.05
N ALA A 259 -32.91 16.45 -33.81
CA ALA A 259 -31.81 16.21 -34.75
C ALA A 259 -30.46 15.77 -34.12
N ILE A 260 -30.45 15.32 -32.85
CA ILE A 260 -29.28 14.63 -32.25
C ILE A 260 -29.74 13.40 -31.44
N SER A 261 -30.75 12.68 -31.95
CA SER A 261 -31.25 11.41 -31.38
C SER A 261 -30.91 10.20 -32.26
N SER A 262 -29.91 10.29 -33.13
CA SER A 262 -29.59 9.22 -34.08
C SER A 262 -28.09 8.95 -34.27
N SER A 263 -27.24 9.40 -33.34
CA SER A 263 -25.80 9.09 -33.36
C SER A 263 -25.19 8.73 -32.00
N ILE A 264 -26.02 8.51 -30.96
CA ILE A 264 -25.59 7.99 -29.64
C ILE A 264 -25.79 6.46 -29.60
N PHE A 265 -25.37 5.78 -30.67
CA PHE A 265 -25.26 4.32 -30.70
C PHE A 265 -23.84 3.97 -31.16
N VAL A 266 -23.06 3.45 -30.22
CA VAL A 266 -21.80 2.70 -30.44
C VAL A 266 -20.63 3.53 -30.98
N VAL A 267 -20.07 4.43 -30.17
CA VAL A 267 -18.60 4.56 -30.14
C VAL A 267 -18.10 3.64 -29.05
N GLN A 268 -18.12 2.34 -29.35
CA GLN A 268 -17.29 1.37 -28.67
C GLN A 268 -15.86 1.77 -29.02
N MET A 269 -15.20 2.50 -28.12
CA MET A 269 -13.78 2.79 -28.23
C MET A 269 -13.07 1.44 -28.22
N MET A 270 -12.83 0.89 -29.42
CA MET A 270 -11.91 -0.21 -29.65
C MET A 270 -10.53 0.34 -29.31
N LEU A 271 -10.20 0.35 -28.02
CA LEU A 271 -8.81 0.27 -27.60
C LEU A 271 -8.26 -0.95 -28.31
N VAL A 272 -7.35 -0.72 -29.25
CA VAL A 272 -6.50 -1.77 -29.81
C VAL A 272 -5.68 -2.27 -28.62
N TYR A 273 -6.22 -3.23 -27.88
CA TYR A 273 -5.46 -3.92 -26.85
C TYR A 273 -4.35 -4.66 -27.57
N ASP A 274 -3.15 -4.11 -27.49
CA ASP A 274 -1.95 -4.80 -27.94
C ASP A 274 -1.91 -6.16 -27.22
N GLU A 275 -1.96 -7.27 -27.97
CA GLU A 275 -2.21 -8.60 -27.43
C GLU A 275 -1.26 -8.89 -26.26
N GLY A 276 -1.81 -9.33 -25.13
CA GLY A 276 -1.06 -9.60 -23.90
C GLY A 276 -0.60 -8.38 -23.09
N GLY A 277 -0.95 -7.14 -23.48
CA GLY A 277 -0.67 -5.94 -22.67
C GLY A 277 -1.49 -5.86 -21.38
N ILE A 278 -1.00 -5.09 -20.40
CA ILE A 278 -1.74 -4.76 -19.18
C ILE A 278 -3.03 -4.02 -19.52
N LYS A 279 -4.16 -4.47 -18.97
CA LYS A 279 -5.45 -3.79 -19.17
C LYS A 279 -5.57 -2.61 -18.21
N MET A 280 -5.28 -1.43 -18.75
CA MET A 280 -5.41 -0.17 -18.03
C MET A 280 -6.87 0.29 -18.10
N LYS A 281 -7.59 0.25 -16.97
CA LYS A 281 -9.00 0.69 -16.83
C LYS A 281 -9.12 2.06 -16.15
N ASN A 282 -8.28 2.98 -16.59
CA ASN A 282 -8.35 4.38 -16.23
C ASN A 282 -7.97 5.21 -17.47
N PRO A 283 -8.94 5.86 -18.14
CA PRO A 283 -8.68 6.67 -19.32
C PRO A 283 -7.88 7.94 -18.98
N ASN A 284 -7.87 8.37 -17.71
CA ASN A 284 -7.14 9.58 -17.31
C ASN A 284 -5.62 9.41 -17.44
N ILE A 285 -5.07 8.19 -17.29
CA ILE A 285 -3.62 7.95 -17.39
C ILE A 285 -3.10 8.31 -18.79
N GLU A 286 -3.87 8.08 -19.85
CA GLU A 286 -3.49 8.44 -21.22
C GLU A 286 -3.51 9.96 -21.46
N LEU A 287 -4.22 10.70 -20.62
CA LEU A 287 -4.36 12.16 -20.69
C LEU A 287 -3.33 12.89 -19.79
N MET A 288 -2.57 12.16 -18.97
CA MET A 288 -1.57 12.76 -18.08
C MET A 288 -0.26 13.01 -18.84
N ASP A 289 0.23 14.25 -18.79
CA ASP A 289 1.55 14.60 -19.33
C ASP A 289 2.67 13.82 -18.60
N GLN A 290 2.54 13.68 -17.28
CA GLN A 290 3.48 12.97 -16.43
C GLN A 290 2.73 12.13 -15.39
N ASP A 291 3.14 10.87 -15.24
CA ASP A 291 2.68 9.97 -14.19
C ASP A 291 3.82 9.69 -13.21
N ILE A 292 3.69 10.23 -11.99
CA ILE A 292 4.65 10.07 -10.90
C ILE A 292 4.22 8.91 -10.02
N LEU A 293 5.05 7.87 -9.95
CA LEU A 293 4.93 6.74 -9.04
C LEU A 293 5.59 7.11 -7.71
N TYR A 294 4.88 7.92 -6.92
CA TYR A 294 5.41 8.60 -5.73
C TYR A 294 6.04 7.62 -4.73
N HIS A 295 5.37 6.50 -4.44
CA HIS A 295 5.85 5.55 -3.43
C HIS A 295 6.98 4.65 -3.93
N LEU A 296 7.27 4.67 -5.24
CA LEU A 296 8.40 3.98 -5.86
C LEU A 296 9.56 4.93 -6.21
N ALA A 297 9.35 6.26 -6.13
CA ALA A 297 10.26 7.28 -6.60
C ALA A 297 10.63 7.13 -8.10
N LEU A 298 9.65 6.75 -8.92
CA LEU A 298 9.77 6.59 -10.37
C LEU A 298 8.75 7.48 -11.11
N GLY A 299 8.92 7.66 -12.42
CA GLY A 299 7.92 8.33 -13.25
C GLY A 299 8.28 8.24 -14.73
N ASN A 300 7.27 8.28 -15.60
CA ASN A 300 7.41 8.07 -17.05
C ASN A 300 8.33 9.09 -17.75
N GLU A 301 8.33 10.35 -17.31
CA GLU A 301 9.22 11.40 -17.85
C GLU A 301 10.61 11.40 -17.22
N SER A 302 10.73 10.90 -15.99
CA SER A 302 12.00 10.94 -15.24
C SER A 302 12.88 9.70 -15.48
N HIS A 303 12.31 8.64 -16.04
CA HIS A 303 12.95 7.34 -16.22
C HIS A 303 12.50 6.70 -17.53
N ASP A 304 13.43 6.07 -18.26
CA ASP A 304 13.05 5.21 -19.39
C ASP A 304 12.51 3.88 -18.84
N LEU A 305 11.20 3.85 -18.56
CA LEU A 305 10.53 2.70 -17.97
C LEU A 305 10.53 1.48 -18.90
N VAL A 306 10.58 1.69 -20.22
CA VAL A 306 10.66 0.61 -21.21
C VAL A 306 12.05 -0.03 -21.19
N GLU A 307 13.13 0.76 -21.20
CA GLU A 307 14.51 0.26 -21.05
C GLU A 307 14.69 -0.46 -19.71
N MET A 308 14.13 0.09 -18.63
CA MET A 308 14.33 -0.43 -17.28
C MET A 308 13.53 -1.69 -16.97
N PHE A 309 12.30 -1.82 -17.48
CA PHE A 309 11.35 -2.84 -17.02
C PHE A 309 10.62 -3.60 -18.14
N GLY A 310 10.81 -3.28 -19.42
CA GLY A 310 10.07 -3.90 -20.52
C GLY A 310 10.29 -5.41 -20.67
N ASP A 311 11.36 -5.95 -20.12
CA ASP A 311 11.70 -7.38 -20.09
C ASP A 311 11.17 -8.14 -18.85
N VAL A 312 10.47 -7.45 -17.94
CA VAL A 312 9.91 -8.07 -16.75
C VAL A 312 8.81 -9.07 -17.13
N LYS A 313 8.87 -10.28 -16.55
CA LYS A 313 7.84 -11.32 -16.70
C LYS A 313 7.21 -11.72 -15.38
N PHE A 314 7.97 -11.69 -14.31
CA PHE A 314 7.54 -12.15 -12.98
C PHE A 314 7.69 -11.04 -11.97
N ILE A 315 6.63 -10.81 -11.20
CA ILE A 315 6.64 -9.85 -10.11
C ILE A 315 6.39 -10.64 -8.83
N CYS A 316 7.36 -10.65 -7.93
CA CYS A 316 7.28 -11.34 -6.65
C CYS A 316 7.21 -10.31 -5.53
N MET A 317 6.13 -10.34 -4.78
CA MET A 317 5.84 -9.40 -3.71
C MET A 317 5.83 -10.10 -2.35
N GLY A 318 6.36 -9.45 -1.31
CA GLY A 318 6.28 -9.97 0.06
C GLY A 318 6.39 -8.86 1.11
N GLY A 319 6.15 -9.18 2.38
CA GLY A 319 5.93 -8.15 3.39
C GLY A 319 7.14 -7.24 3.69
N THR A 320 8.28 -7.82 4.06
CA THR A 320 9.42 -7.04 4.55
C THR A 320 10.47 -6.75 3.47
N PRO A 321 11.10 -5.56 3.48
CA PRO A 321 12.24 -5.24 2.61
C PRO A 321 13.34 -6.31 2.63
N LYS A 322 13.71 -6.77 3.84
CA LYS A 322 14.79 -7.74 4.00
C LYS A 322 14.48 -9.10 3.36
N ARG A 323 13.24 -9.57 3.46
CA ARG A 323 12.82 -10.84 2.85
C ARG A 323 12.89 -10.76 1.33
N MET A 324 12.51 -9.61 0.75
CA MET A 324 12.52 -9.44 -0.70
C MET A 324 13.92 -9.20 -1.27
N GLU A 325 14.81 -8.54 -0.52
CA GLU A 325 16.24 -8.51 -0.83
C GLU A 325 16.82 -9.93 -0.85
N GLN A 326 16.56 -10.73 0.19
CA GLN A 326 17.00 -12.14 0.25
C GLN A 326 16.45 -12.96 -0.91
N PHE A 327 15.17 -12.78 -1.26
CA PHE A 327 14.59 -13.44 -2.42
C PHE A 327 15.26 -13.04 -3.73
N ALA A 328 15.61 -11.76 -3.91
CA ALA A 328 16.30 -11.27 -5.09
C ALA A 328 17.68 -11.95 -5.25
N HIS A 329 18.44 -12.10 -4.18
CA HIS A 329 19.69 -12.87 -4.20
C HIS A 329 19.44 -14.36 -4.51
N TYR A 330 18.47 -14.97 -3.85
CA TYR A 330 18.13 -16.38 -4.05
C TYR A 330 17.70 -16.68 -5.50
N ILE A 331 16.79 -15.88 -6.06
CA ILE A 331 16.31 -16.10 -7.43
C ILE A 331 17.39 -15.84 -8.49
N MET A 332 18.33 -14.93 -8.22
CA MET A 332 19.48 -14.67 -9.09
C MET A 332 20.36 -15.91 -9.25
N GLU A 333 20.62 -16.61 -8.14
CA GLU A 333 21.34 -17.88 -8.15
C GLU A 333 20.52 -18.97 -8.87
N GLU A 334 19.23 -19.10 -8.55
CA GLU A 334 18.36 -20.16 -9.08
C GLU A 334 18.16 -20.11 -10.60
N ILE A 335 18.07 -18.91 -11.17
CA ILE A 335 17.93 -18.74 -12.63
C ILE A 335 19.29 -18.58 -13.32
N GLY A 336 20.41 -18.61 -12.58
CA GLY A 336 21.76 -18.47 -13.11
C GLY A 336 22.05 -17.10 -13.70
N TYR A 337 21.38 -16.05 -13.22
CA TYR A 337 21.57 -14.69 -13.72
C TYR A 337 22.88 -14.10 -13.19
N ARG A 338 23.72 -13.60 -14.10
CA ARG A 338 25.01 -12.98 -13.75
C ARG A 338 24.94 -11.48 -13.91
N LEU A 339 25.22 -10.78 -12.81
CA LEU A 339 25.46 -9.34 -12.86
C LEU A 339 26.74 -9.04 -13.64
N PRO A 340 26.80 -7.93 -14.40
CA PRO A 340 28.04 -7.46 -14.98
C PRO A 340 29.13 -7.27 -13.94
N THR A 341 30.36 -7.52 -14.36
CA THR A 341 31.54 -7.36 -13.51
C THR A 341 31.57 -5.97 -12.85
N GLY A 342 31.78 -5.95 -11.54
CA GLY A 342 31.84 -4.70 -10.77
C GLY A 342 30.48 -4.09 -10.39
N THR A 343 29.37 -4.80 -10.63
CA THR A 343 28.03 -4.37 -10.21
C THR A 343 27.47 -5.27 -9.10
N ALA A 344 26.51 -4.73 -8.35
CA ALA A 344 25.81 -5.42 -7.27
C ALA A 344 24.31 -5.08 -7.36
N LEU A 345 23.47 -5.95 -6.81
CA LEU A 345 22.05 -5.65 -6.65
C LEU A 345 21.87 -4.40 -5.78
N GLN A 346 21.01 -3.49 -6.22
CA GLN A 346 20.66 -2.28 -5.48
C GLN A 346 19.14 -2.16 -5.38
N ASP A 347 18.70 -1.57 -4.28
CA ASP A 347 17.31 -1.16 -4.11
C ASP A 347 17.01 0.03 -5.04
N ILE A 348 16.15 -0.20 -6.02
CA ILE A 348 15.70 0.77 -7.02
C ILE A 348 14.85 1.87 -6.35
N SER A 349 14.05 1.52 -5.35
CA SER A 349 13.12 2.42 -4.67
C SER A 349 13.67 3.02 -3.38
N ARG A 350 14.98 2.92 -3.12
CA ARG A 350 15.63 3.38 -1.87
C ARG A 350 15.34 4.82 -1.47
N PHE A 351 15.02 5.69 -2.42
CA PHE A 351 14.72 7.11 -2.18
C PHE A 351 13.25 7.35 -1.82
N SER A 352 12.37 6.36 -1.99
CA SER A 352 10.99 6.43 -1.53
C SER A 352 10.88 6.25 -0.01
N TYR A 353 11.79 5.47 0.58
CA TYR A 353 11.73 4.99 1.97
C TYR A 353 10.44 4.19 2.32
N ARG A 354 9.62 3.81 1.33
CA ARG A 354 8.34 3.09 1.53
C ARG A 354 8.45 1.61 1.21
N TYR A 355 9.07 1.29 0.07
CA TYR A 355 9.27 -0.06 -0.40
C TYR A 355 10.73 -0.28 -0.80
N ALA A 356 11.16 -1.54 -0.83
CA ALA A 356 12.40 -1.97 -1.45
C ALA A 356 12.09 -2.79 -2.70
N MET A 357 12.81 -2.50 -3.78
CA MET A 357 12.59 -3.08 -5.10
C MET A 357 13.92 -3.51 -5.74
N TYR A 358 13.99 -4.76 -6.20
CA TYR A 358 15.17 -5.35 -6.84
C TYR A 358 14.78 -6.02 -8.15
N LYS A 359 15.58 -5.84 -9.20
CA LYS A 359 15.37 -6.49 -10.50
C LYS A 359 16.50 -7.47 -10.81
N VAL A 360 16.13 -8.68 -11.20
CA VAL A 360 17.03 -9.79 -11.56
C VAL A 360 16.54 -10.42 -12.86
N GLY A 361 17.17 -10.05 -13.98
CA GLY A 361 16.70 -10.46 -15.31
C GLY A 361 15.20 -10.13 -15.49
N PRO A 362 14.33 -11.12 -15.80
CA PRO A 362 12.89 -10.93 -15.97
C PRO A 362 12.09 -10.95 -14.65
N VAL A 363 12.75 -11.00 -13.49
CA VAL A 363 12.10 -11.07 -12.17
C VAL A 363 12.23 -9.73 -11.45
N LEU A 364 11.11 -9.18 -11.01
CA LEU A 364 11.04 -8.01 -10.15
C LEU A 364 10.61 -8.44 -8.75
N SER A 365 11.44 -8.19 -7.74
CA SER A 365 11.22 -8.53 -6.33
C SER A 365 10.94 -7.27 -5.52
N ILE A 366 9.80 -7.21 -4.82
CA ILE A 366 9.33 -5.96 -4.21
C ILE A 366 8.70 -6.20 -2.85
N SER A 367 9.03 -5.37 -1.85
CA SER A 367 8.33 -5.39 -0.57
C SER A 367 7.01 -4.62 -0.64
N HIS A 368 5.98 -5.05 0.09
CA HIS A 368 4.66 -4.39 0.10
C HIS A 368 4.19 -3.95 1.49
N GLY A 369 4.97 -4.12 2.55
CA GLY A 369 4.57 -3.78 3.92
C GLY A 369 3.51 -4.75 4.48
N MET A 370 2.60 -4.24 5.31
CA MET A 370 1.51 -5.02 5.92
C MET A 370 0.15 -4.41 5.62
N GLY A 371 -0.83 -5.29 5.43
CA GLY A 371 -2.21 -4.94 5.25
C GLY A 371 -2.56 -4.55 3.82
N VAL A 372 -3.86 -4.66 3.54
CA VAL A 372 -4.50 -4.19 2.30
C VAL A 372 -4.10 -2.74 1.94
N PRO A 373 -4.04 -1.77 2.87
CA PRO A 373 -3.68 -0.40 2.52
C PRO A 373 -2.30 -0.27 1.88
N SER A 374 -1.28 -0.85 2.52
CA SER A 374 0.10 -0.80 2.03
C SER A 374 0.27 -1.60 0.73
N LEU A 375 -0.43 -2.73 0.56
CA LEU A 375 -0.36 -3.51 -0.67
C LEU A 375 -1.04 -2.81 -1.85
N THR A 376 -2.21 -2.20 -1.65
CA THR A 376 -2.98 -1.61 -2.75
C THR A 376 -2.27 -0.42 -3.38
N ILE A 377 -1.59 0.42 -2.57
CA ILE A 377 -0.69 1.48 -3.07
C ILE A 377 0.36 0.89 -4.01
N LEU A 378 1.07 -0.15 -3.58
CA LEU A 378 2.07 -0.81 -4.41
C LEU A 378 1.46 -1.40 -5.68
N LEU A 379 0.33 -2.12 -5.58
CA LEU A 379 -0.30 -2.75 -6.73
C LEU A 379 -0.72 -1.72 -7.78
N HIS A 380 -1.27 -0.58 -7.36
CA HIS A 380 -1.60 0.49 -8.29
C HIS A 380 -0.34 0.98 -9.04
N GLU A 381 0.72 1.31 -8.32
CA GLU A 381 1.94 1.84 -8.96
C GLU A 381 2.66 0.80 -9.82
N ILE A 382 2.69 -0.47 -9.40
CA ILE A 382 3.31 -1.54 -10.18
C ILE A 382 2.50 -1.87 -11.44
N ILE A 383 1.17 -1.87 -11.39
CA ILE A 383 0.37 -2.11 -12.60
C ILE A 383 0.57 -0.96 -13.60
N LYS A 384 0.63 0.31 -13.13
CA LYS A 384 0.99 1.45 -13.99
C LYS A 384 2.41 1.34 -14.54
N LEU A 385 3.37 0.93 -13.71
CA LEU A 385 4.75 0.69 -14.16
C LEU A 385 4.80 -0.35 -15.27
N MET A 386 4.09 -1.48 -15.13
CA MET A 386 4.03 -2.52 -16.16
C MET A 386 3.34 -2.03 -17.44
N TYR A 387 2.32 -1.17 -17.32
CA TYR A 387 1.67 -0.53 -18.45
C TYR A 387 2.63 0.40 -19.21
N HIS A 388 3.27 1.35 -18.51
CA HIS A 388 4.21 2.31 -19.10
C HIS A 388 5.46 1.63 -19.68
N ALA A 389 5.92 0.55 -19.05
CA ALA A 389 7.02 -0.28 -19.53
C ALA A 389 6.64 -1.23 -20.69
N LYS A 390 5.36 -1.25 -21.11
CA LYS A 390 4.82 -2.08 -22.19
C LYS A 390 5.01 -3.58 -21.97
N VAL A 391 4.98 -4.02 -20.72
CA VAL A 391 5.18 -5.42 -20.32
C VAL A 391 4.04 -6.31 -20.80
N LYS A 392 4.38 -7.53 -21.23
CA LYS A 392 3.43 -8.51 -21.81
C LYS A 392 3.19 -9.74 -20.94
N ASP A 393 1.92 -9.99 -20.65
CA ASP A 393 1.40 -11.11 -19.87
C ASP A 393 2.18 -11.38 -18.57
N PRO A 394 2.43 -10.37 -17.72
CA PRO A 394 3.21 -10.62 -16.50
C PRO A 394 2.47 -11.54 -15.55
N ILE A 395 3.22 -12.23 -14.69
CA ILE A 395 2.69 -13.11 -13.65
C ILE A 395 3.08 -12.55 -12.28
N PHE A 396 2.08 -12.33 -11.44
CA PHE A 396 2.26 -11.75 -10.11
C PHE A 396 2.18 -12.84 -9.04
N PHE A 397 3.16 -12.86 -8.14
CA PHE A 397 3.20 -13.75 -6.99
C PHE A 397 3.22 -12.94 -5.72
N ARG A 398 2.33 -13.29 -4.78
CA ARG A 398 2.48 -12.90 -3.39
C ARG A 398 3.12 -14.04 -2.61
N ILE A 399 4.22 -13.74 -1.92
CA ILE A 399 5.03 -14.67 -1.14
C ILE A 399 4.97 -14.23 0.33
N GLY A 400 4.15 -14.93 1.11
CA GLY A 400 3.72 -14.45 2.42
C GLY A 400 3.95 -15.39 3.58
N THR A 401 3.50 -14.93 4.75
CA THR A 401 3.41 -15.69 6.00
C THR A 401 1.98 -15.61 6.49
N CYS A 402 1.51 -16.62 7.21
CA CYS A 402 0.13 -16.71 7.67
C CYS A 402 0.01 -17.49 8.99
N GLY A 403 -1.13 -17.37 9.65
CA GLY A 403 -1.56 -18.35 10.66
C GLY A 403 -2.31 -19.49 9.97
N GLY A 404 -1.91 -20.74 10.18
CA GLY A 404 -2.64 -21.90 9.69
C GLY A 404 -3.89 -22.19 10.53
N ILE A 405 -4.88 -22.85 9.97
CA ILE A 405 -6.07 -23.36 10.68
C ILE A 405 -6.11 -24.88 10.53
N GLY A 406 -5.73 -25.60 11.58
CA GLY A 406 -5.71 -27.06 11.60
C GLY A 406 -4.65 -27.67 10.66
N ILE A 407 -3.56 -26.94 10.43
CA ILE A 407 -2.42 -27.40 9.62
C ILE A 407 -1.12 -27.24 10.41
N GLU A 408 -0.14 -28.08 10.12
CA GLU A 408 1.13 -28.05 10.84
C GLU A 408 1.94 -26.76 10.56
N PRO A 409 2.57 -26.17 11.58
CA PRO A 409 3.51 -25.07 11.40
C PRO A 409 4.61 -25.43 10.38
N GLY A 410 4.97 -24.46 9.55
CA GLY A 410 5.88 -24.62 8.43
C GLY A 410 5.22 -25.13 7.14
N SER A 411 3.96 -25.58 7.15
CA SER A 411 3.25 -25.95 5.92
C SER A 411 3.10 -24.76 4.98
N VAL A 412 3.24 -24.99 3.67
CA VAL A 412 3.01 -23.98 2.64
C VAL A 412 1.58 -24.10 2.10
N VAL A 413 0.89 -22.99 1.99
CA VAL A 413 -0.46 -22.88 1.44
C VAL A 413 -0.39 -22.14 0.11
N VAL A 414 -0.91 -22.78 -0.94
CA VAL A 414 -1.23 -22.15 -2.23
C VAL A 414 -2.71 -21.79 -2.22
N THR A 415 -3.03 -20.50 -2.20
CA THR A 415 -4.41 -20.02 -2.07
C THR A 415 -5.23 -20.36 -3.31
N GLU A 416 -6.40 -20.99 -3.11
CA GLU A 416 -7.36 -21.28 -4.18
C GLU A 416 -8.38 -20.15 -4.36
N GLU A 417 -8.81 -19.54 -3.25
CA GLU A 417 -9.77 -18.45 -3.18
C GLU A 417 -9.44 -17.58 -1.96
N ALA A 418 -9.45 -16.26 -2.13
CA ALA A 418 -9.31 -15.32 -1.02
C ALA A 418 -10.70 -14.86 -0.57
N VAL A 419 -10.95 -14.89 0.74
CA VAL A 419 -12.22 -14.48 1.35
C VAL A 419 -11.98 -13.44 2.44
N ASP A 420 -12.95 -12.58 2.68
CA ASP A 420 -12.96 -11.64 3.82
C ASP A 420 -13.27 -12.36 5.15
N GLU A 421 -13.29 -11.60 6.25
CA GLU A 421 -13.60 -12.07 7.61
C GLU A 421 -15.02 -12.64 7.75
N LEU A 422 -15.90 -12.35 6.77
CA LEU A 422 -17.27 -12.80 6.64
C LEU A 422 -17.43 -13.96 5.64
N LEU A 423 -16.32 -14.57 5.19
CA LEU A 423 -16.26 -15.67 4.22
C LEU A 423 -16.73 -15.30 2.80
N LYS A 424 -16.78 -14.02 2.46
CA LYS A 424 -17.18 -13.56 1.13
C LYS A 424 -15.96 -13.40 0.22
N PRO A 425 -16.01 -13.87 -1.04
CA PRO A 425 -14.86 -13.84 -1.95
C PRO A 425 -14.73 -12.51 -2.69
N PHE A 426 -14.75 -11.41 -1.93
CA PHE A 426 -14.66 -10.06 -2.47
C PHE A 426 -13.60 -9.24 -1.73
N TYR A 427 -12.99 -8.33 -2.47
CA TYR A 427 -12.38 -7.14 -1.92
C TYR A 427 -13.44 -6.03 -1.95
N GLU A 428 -13.89 -5.62 -0.77
CA GLU A 428 -14.86 -4.55 -0.59
C GLU A 428 -14.11 -3.25 -0.25
N VAL A 429 -14.41 -2.17 -0.98
CA VAL A 429 -13.73 -0.88 -0.84
C VAL A 429 -14.74 0.26 -0.96
N ALA A 430 -14.63 1.26 -0.10
CA ALA A 430 -15.37 2.50 -0.24
C ALA A 430 -14.70 3.39 -1.30
N ILE A 431 -15.46 3.77 -2.33
CA ILE A 431 -15.04 4.69 -3.39
C ILE A 431 -16.06 5.81 -3.50
N LEU A 432 -15.64 7.05 -3.27
CA LEU A 432 -16.53 8.22 -3.25
C LEU A 432 -17.75 8.02 -2.32
N GLY A 433 -17.51 7.46 -1.13
CA GLY A 433 -18.55 7.17 -0.14
C GLY A 433 -19.54 6.07 -0.55
N LYS A 434 -19.21 5.25 -1.55
CA LYS A 434 -20.02 4.10 -1.99
C LYS A 434 -19.23 2.81 -1.89
N ILE A 435 -19.84 1.78 -1.33
CA ILE A 435 -19.25 0.45 -1.24
C ILE A 435 -19.21 -0.21 -2.62
N VAL A 436 -18.02 -0.58 -3.07
CA VAL A 436 -17.77 -1.31 -4.31
C VAL A 436 -17.19 -2.69 -3.97
N LYS A 437 -17.75 -3.74 -4.58
CA LYS A 437 -17.29 -5.12 -4.42
C LYS A 437 -16.53 -5.58 -5.65
N ARG A 438 -15.30 -6.04 -5.47
CA ARG A 438 -14.48 -6.63 -6.53
C ARG A 438 -14.24 -8.12 -6.28
N PRO A 439 -14.55 -9.02 -7.23
CA PRO A 439 -14.28 -10.44 -7.06
C PRO A 439 -12.79 -10.73 -6.83
N ALA A 440 -12.45 -11.47 -5.77
CA ALA A 440 -11.09 -11.82 -5.40
C ALA A 440 -10.66 -13.15 -6.06
N LEU A 441 -10.45 -13.14 -7.39
CA LEU A 441 -10.21 -14.34 -8.19
C LEU A 441 -8.72 -14.57 -8.49
N LEU A 442 -8.27 -15.82 -8.41
CA LEU A 442 -6.92 -16.26 -8.76
C LEU A 442 -6.90 -17.21 -9.96
N ASN A 443 -5.75 -17.34 -10.61
CA ASN A 443 -5.64 -18.18 -11.80
C ASN A 443 -5.56 -19.68 -11.42
N LYS A 444 -6.65 -20.42 -11.61
CA LYS A 444 -6.76 -21.86 -11.30
C LYS A 444 -5.73 -22.75 -12.01
N LYS A 445 -5.25 -22.36 -13.20
CA LYS A 445 -4.22 -23.11 -13.91
C LYS A 445 -2.86 -22.90 -13.23
N LEU A 446 -2.50 -21.66 -12.94
CA LEU A 446 -1.28 -21.30 -12.23
C LEU A 446 -1.20 -21.96 -10.86
N ILE A 447 -2.29 -21.95 -10.08
CA ILE A 447 -2.38 -22.64 -8.79
C ILE A 447 -2.04 -24.13 -8.92
N ARG A 448 -2.66 -24.82 -9.90
CA ARG A 448 -2.38 -26.25 -10.16
C ARG A 448 -0.94 -26.50 -10.59
N GLU A 449 -0.38 -25.62 -11.43
CA GLU A 449 1.01 -25.71 -11.88
C GLU A 449 1.98 -25.55 -10.71
N ILE A 450 1.76 -24.60 -9.81
CA ILE A 450 2.59 -24.39 -8.61
C ILE A 450 2.49 -25.60 -7.67
N LYS A 451 1.27 -26.08 -7.41
CA LYS A 451 1.05 -27.25 -6.55
C LYS A 451 1.71 -28.53 -7.10
N ALA A 452 1.88 -28.63 -8.42
CA ALA A 452 2.56 -29.75 -9.05
C ALA A 452 4.10 -29.69 -8.98
N LEU A 453 4.70 -28.63 -8.42
CA LEU A 453 6.15 -28.46 -8.27
C LEU A 453 6.69 -28.88 -6.90
N VAL A 454 5.83 -29.46 -6.07
CA VAL A 454 6.21 -30.05 -4.79
C VAL A 454 7.11 -31.25 -5.06
N SER A 455 8.24 -31.30 -4.37
CA SER A 455 9.20 -32.41 -4.42
C SER A 455 8.94 -33.36 -3.27
N SER A 456 9.19 -34.66 -3.46
CA SER A 456 9.23 -35.63 -2.36
C SER A 456 10.36 -35.35 -1.36
N GLU A 457 11.33 -34.52 -1.73
CA GLU A 457 12.44 -34.09 -0.87
C GLU A 457 12.09 -32.86 -0.01
N ASP A 458 10.94 -32.21 -0.24
CA ASP A 458 10.53 -31.08 0.57
C ASP A 458 10.16 -31.56 1.98
N PRO A 459 10.80 -31.06 3.06
CA PRO A 459 10.54 -31.52 4.43
C PRO A 459 9.24 -30.94 5.01
N TYR A 460 8.29 -30.58 4.15
CA TYR A 460 7.08 -29.86 4.52
C TYR A 460 5.93 -30.11 3.55
N SER A 461 4.71 -30.00 4.08
CA SER A 461 3.49 -30.13 3.30
C SER A 461 3.23 -28.87 2.47
N VAL A 462 2.74 -29.08 1.24
CA VAL A 462 2.19 -28.01 0.40
C VAL A 462 0.71 -28.29 0.15
N LEU A 463 -0.13 -27.43 0.72
CA LEU A 463 -1.58 -27.56 0.77
C LEU A 463 -2.23 -26.51 -0.14
N SER A 464 -3.51 -26.70 -0.42
CA SER A 464 -4.33 -25.70 -1.12
C SER A 464 -5.69 -25.63 -0.48
N GLY A 465 -6.21 -24.43 -0.36
CA GLY A 465 -7.49 -24.14 0.26
C GLY A 465 -7.78 -22.64 0.21
N LYS A 466 -8.84 -22.22 0.89
CA LYS A 466 -9.19 -20.81 0.99
C LYS A 466 -8.27 -20.10 1.99
N THR A 467 -8.00 -18.84 1.71
CA THR A 467 -7.26 -17.95 2.60
C THR A 467 -8.18 -16.84 3.07
N MET A 468 -8.30 -16.66 4.38
CA MET A 468 -8.98 -15.49 4.94
C MET A 468 -8.00 -14.31 4.95
N CYS A 469 -8.43 -13.20 4.39
CA CYS A 469 -7.77 -11.90 4.45
C CYS A 469 -8.46 -11.05 5.52
N THR A 470 -7.69 -10.37 6.37
CA THR A 470 -8.25 -9.42 7.34
C THR A 470 -7.45 -8.13 7.45
N ASN A 471 -8.12 -7.05 7.86
CA ASN A 471 -7.49 -5.75 8.07
C ASN A 471 -6.87 -5.58 9.47
N ASP A 472 -7.10 -6.50 10.41
CA ASP A 472 -6.49 -6.46 11.74
C ASP A 472 -5.80 -7.78 12.11
N PHE A 473 -4.64 -7.69 12.75
CA PHE A 473 -3.86 -8.88 13.13
C PHE A 473 -4.40 -9.55 14.39
N TYR A 474 -4.97 -8.79 15.33
CA TYR A 474 -5.37 -9.28 16.64
C TYR A 474 -6.83 -9.73 16.64
N GLU A 475 -7.77 -8.83 16.90
CA GLU A 475 -9.20 -9.14 16.97
C GLU A 475 -9.75 -9.63 15.62
N GLY A 476 -9.28 -9.05 14.51
CA GLY A 476 -9.66 -9.47 13.14
C GLY A 476 -9.27 -10.92 12.82
N GLN A 477 -8.22 -11.43 13.49
CA GLN A 477 -7.83 -12.84 13.40
C GLN A 477 -8.30 -13.68 14.59
N ALA A 478 -9.18 -13.17 15.46
CA ALA A 478 -9.63 -13.85 16.68
C ALA A 478 -8.48 -14.22 17.64
N ARG A 479 -7.44 -13.38 17.73
CA ARG A 479 -6.36 -13.56 18.70
C ARG A 479 -6.75 -13.00 20.05
N MET A 480 -6.35 -13.69 21.11
CA MET A 480 -6.61 -13.29 22.50
C MET A 480 -5.36 -12.71 23.18
N ASP A 481 -4.28 -12.52 22.42
CA ASP A 481 -2.99 -11.99 22.88
C ASP A 481 -2.73 -10.52 22.47
N GLY A 482 -3.80 -9.84 22.04
CA GLY A 482 -3.82 -8.39 21.83
C GLY A 482 -3.85 -7.61 23.15
N ALA A 483 -3.73 -6.29 23.05
CA ALA A 483 -3.91 -5.41 24.21
C ALA A 483 -5.35 -5.40 24.76
N PHE A 484 -6.33 -5.77 23.93
CA PHE A 484 -7.73 -5.92 24.30
C PHE A 484 -8.35 -7.09 23.53
N CYS A 485 -9.43 -7.65 24.07
CA CYS A 485 -10.13 -8.81 23.54
C CYS A 485 -11.55 -8.86 24.12
N GLU A 486 -12.55 -8.57 23.29
CA GLU A 486 -13.97 -8.55 23.70
C GLU A 486 -14.72 -9.86 23.44
N PHE A 487 -14.00 -10.95 23.23
CA PHE A 487 -14.58 -12.28 23.01
C PHE A 487 -13.93 -13.35 23.87
N SER A 488 -14.69 -14.40 24.15
CA SER A 488 -14.25 -15.57 24.91
C SER A 488 -13.48 -16.57 24.03
N GLU A 489 -12.76 -17.51 24.69
CA GLU A 489 -12.09 -18.62 24.02
C GLU A 489 -13.07 -19.51 23.24
N ILE A 490 -14.30 -19.68 23.75
CA ILE A 490 -15.36 -20.45 23.08
C ILE A 490 -15.76 -19.77 21.78
N GLU A 491 -16.08 -18.47 21.81
CA GLU A 491 -16.50 -17.73 20.61
C GLU A 491 -15.39 -17.68 19.55
N ARG A 492 -14.14 -17.55 19.99
CA ARG A 492 -12.96 -17.67 19.11
C ARG A 492 -12.91 -19.03 18.43
N LEU A 493 -12.98 -20.12 19.19
CA LEU A 493 -12.86 -21.47 18.64
C LEU A 493 -14.00 -21.76 17.67
N GLU A 494 -15.23 -21.40 18.02
CA GLU A 494 -16.39 -21.51 17.12
C GLU A 494 -16.18 -20.74 15.81
N TYR A 495 -15.58 -19.55 15.86
CA TYR A 495 -15.24 -18.78 14.66
C TYR A 495 -14.19 -19.49 13.81
N LEU A 496 -13.07 -19.94 14.40
CA LEU A 496 -11.99 -20.61 13.67
C LEU A 496 -12.45 -21.96 13.07
N GLU A 497 -13.27 -22.73 13.80
CA GLU A 497 -13.89 -23.96 13.29
C GLU A 497 -14.87 -23.67 12.15
N ARG A 498 -15.64 -22.56 12.23
CA ARG A 498 -16.49 -22.10 11.12
C ARG A 498 -15.66 -21.76 9.88
N LEU A 499 -14.52 -21.10 10.03
CA LEU A 499 -13.60 -20.84 8.93
C LEU A 499 -13.10 -22.16 8.31
N GLN A 500 -12.63 -23.09 9.15
CA GLN A 500 -12.14 -24.39 8.71
C GLN A 500 -13.20 -25.19 7.94
N LYS A 501 -14.43 -25.24 8.46
CA LYS A 501 -15.58 -25.91 7.83
C LYS A 501 -15.92 -25.32 6.45
N ASN A 502 -15.59 -24.05 6.21
CA ASN A 502 -15.76 -23.38 4.93
C ASN A 502 -14.52 -23.47 4.01
N GLY A 503 -13.56 -24.31 4.37
CA GLY A 503 -12.37 -24.60 3.57
C GLY A 503 -11.25 -23.58 3.72
N VAL A 504 -11.33 -22.68 4.71
CA VAL A 504 -10.23 -21.77 5.05
C VAL A 504 -9.17 -22.56 5.82
N ILE A 505 -7.93 -22.54 5.33
CA ILE A 505 -6.81 -23.25 5.95
C ILE A 505 -5.71 -22.31 6.47
N ASN A 506 -5.79 -21.02 6.14
CA ASN A 506 -4.88 -20.01 6.67
C ASN A 506 -5.49 -18.60 6.68
N ILE A 507 -4.87 -17.72 7.48
CA ILE A 507 -5.26 -16.33 7.71
C ILE A 507 -4.04 -15.41 7.49
N GLU A 508 -4.23 -14.34 6.71
CA GLU A 508 -3.25 -13.27 6.45
C GLU A 508 -3.97 -11.94 6.15
N MET A 509 -3.30 -10.92 5.61
CA MET A 509 -3.81 -9.54 5.62
C MET A 509 -3.79 -8.82 4.27
N GLU A 510 -3.68 -9.54 3.14
CA GLU A 510 -3.45 -8.89 1.84
C GLU A 510 -4.07 -9.64 0.64
N SER A 511 -4.50 -10.88 0.81
CA SER A 511 -4.87 -11.76 -0.29
C SER A 511 -6.11 -11.32 -1.07
N SER A 512 -7.12 -10.74 -0.40
CA SER A 512 -8.36 -10.29 -1.04
C SER A 512 -8.10 -9.20 -2.07
N ALA A 513 -7.39 -8.14 -1.67
CA ALA A 513 -7.02 -7.02 -2.54
C ALA A 513 -6.03 -7.45 -3.62
N PHE A 514 -5.04 -8.30 -3.30
CA PHE A 514 -4.11 -8.83 -4.29
C PHE A 514 -4.83 -9.57 -5.42
N ALA A 515 -5.69 -10.53 -5.05
CA ALA A 515 -6.45 -11.31 -6.02
C ALA A 515 -7.38 -10.41 -6.84
N ALA A 516 -8.13 -9.52 -6.18
CA ALA A 516 -9.10 -8.66 -6.85
C ALA A 516 -8.46 -7.68 -7.83
N LEU A 517 -7.41 -6.96 -7.44
CA LEU A 517 -6.78 -5.96 -8.31
C LEU A 517 -6.02 -6.60 -9.47
N THR A 518 -5.29 -7.70 -9.24
CA THR A 518 -4.61 -8.42 -10.32
C THR A 518 -5.59 -9.02 -11.31
N TYR A 519 -6.67 -9.65 -10.84
CA TYR A 519 -7.75 -10.14 -11.70
C TYR A 519 -8.39 -9.00 -12.50
N HIS A 520 -8.67 -7.88 -11.85
CA HIS A 520 -9.33 -6.75 -12.50
C HIS A 520 -8.46 -6.10 -13.59
N ALA A 521 -7.14 -6.11 -13.43
CA ALA A 521 -6.14 -5.70 -14.43
C ALA A 521 -5.84 -6.76 -15.50
N GLY A 522 -6.47 -7.94 -15.43
CA GLY A 522 -6.25 -9.04 -16.37
C GLY A 522 -4.92 -9.78 -16.18
N ILE A 523 -4.30 -9.64 -15.02
CA ILE A 523 -2.99 -10.21 -14.68
C ILE A 523 -3.17 -11.60 -14.07
N LYS A 524 -2.35 -12.57 -14.50
CA LYS A 524 -2.31 -13.89 -13.88
C LYS A 524 -1.58 -13.79 -12.55
N SER A 525 -2.20 -14.28 -11.49
CA SER A 525 -1.61 -14.18 -10.16
C SER A 525 -1.83 -15.41 -9.29
N ALA A 526 -0.94 -15.60 -8.32
CA ALA A 526 -1.01 -16.63 -7.30
C ALA A 526 -0.46 -16.13 -5.95
N ILE A 527 -0.93 -16.74 -4.87
CA ILE A 527 -0.54 -16.43 -3.49
C ILE A 527 0.00 -17.71 -2.87
N VAL A 528 1.20 -17.62 -2.30
CA VAL A 528 1.90 -18.73 -1.67
C VAL A 528 2.40 -18.26 -0.31
N CYS A 529 1.87 -18.82 0.77
CA CYS A 529 2.18 -18.42 2.14
C CYS A 529 2.68 -19.60 2.96
N VAL A 530 3.55 -19.36 3.93
CA VAL A 530 3.91 -20.37 4.94
C VAL A 530 3.15 -20.12 6.24
N ALA A 531 2.62 -21.18 6.86
CA ALA A 531 1.96 -21.11 8.16
C ALA A 531 3.01 -21.08 9.28
N TYR A 532 2.98 -20.09 10.16
CA TYR A 532 3.91 -20.03 11.30
C TYR A 532 3.41 -20.73 12.54
N LEU A 533 2.11 -20.99 12.62
CA LEU A 533 1.48 -21.68 13.74
C LEU A 533 0.12 -22.24 13.31
N ASP A 534 -0.44 -23.12 14.14
CA ASP A 534 -1.84 -23.55 14.07
C ASP A 534 -2.69 -22.71 15.02
N ARG A 535 -3.59 -21.89 14.46
CA ARG A 535 -4.44 -20.94 15.18
C ARG A 535 -5.51 -21.59 16.06
N LEU A 536 -5.82 -22.86 15.81
CA LEU A 536 -6.67 -23.66 16.69
C LEU A 536 -5.96 -24.03 18.01
N LYS A 537 -4.64 -23.89 18.09
CA LYS A 537 -3.83 -24.29 19.25
C LYS A 537 -3.19 -23.10 19.95
N HIS A 538 -2.72 -22.12 19.19
CA HIS A 538 -1.92 -21.03 19.72
C HIS A 538 -2.25 -19.69 19.02
N ASP A 539 -1.91 -18.58 19.68
CA ASP A 539 -1.76 -17.28 19.02
C ASP A 539 -0.29 -16.92 18.88
N GLN A 540 0.44 -16.92 19.97
CA GLN A 540 1.82 -16.44 20.02
C GLN A 540 2.71 -17.19 19.03
N ILE A 541 3.58 -16.43 18.35
CA ILE A 541 4.64 -17.01 17.53
C ILE A 541 5.81 -17.31 18.46
N PHE A 542 5.91 -18.56 18.93
CA PHE A 542 6.90 -18.98 19.92
C PHE A 542 8.09 -19.76 19.34
N HIS A 543 8.06 -20.08 18.04
CA HIS A 543 9.16 -20.80 17.40
C HIS A 543 10.44 -19.95 17.34
N PRO A 544 11.63 -20.56 17.49
CA PRO A 544 12.91 -19.84 17.36
C PRO A 544 13.04 -19.12 16.03
N LYS A 545 13.78 -18.00 16.03
CA LYS A 545 13.92 -17.15 14.85
C LYS A 545 14.50 -17.90 13.66
N GLU A 546 15.46 -18.78 13.91
CA GLU A 546 16.13 -19.60 12.89
C GLU A 546 15.14 -20.51 12.16
N VAL A 547 14.16 -21.07 12.89
CA VAL A 547 13.09 -21.90 12.34
C VAL A 547 12.16 -21.06 11.47
N LEU A 548 11.74 -19.88 11.94
CA LEU A 548 10.90 -18.96 11.18
C LEU A 548 11.60 -18.45 9.90
N GLU A 549 12.93 -18.29 9.97
CA GLU A 549 13.78 -17.90 8.85
C GLU A 549 13.95 -18.99 7.80
N GLU A 550 13.95 -20.26 8.20
CA GLU A 550 13.85 -21.38 7.28
C GLU A 550 12.46 -21.45 6.64
N TRP A 551 11.40 -21.40 7.46
CA TRP A 551 10.02 -21.48 6.99
C TRP A 551 9.66 -20.40 5.98
N GLN A 552 10.10 -19.15 6.18
CA GLN A 552 9.82 -18.07 5.23
C GLN A 552 10.48 -18.27 3.84
N LYS A 553 11.48 -19.17 3.72
CA LYS A 553 12.08 -19.52 2.42
C LYS A 553 11.21 -20.51 1.65
N ARG A 554 10.38 -21.32 2.31
CA ARG A 554 9.59 -22.38 1.67
C ARG A 554 8.68 -21.87 0.53
N PRO A 555 7.93 -20.75 0.69
CA PRO A 555 7.17 -20.17 -0.42
C PRO A 555 8.05 -19.63 -1.55
N GLN A 556 9.22 -19.08 -1.20
CA GLN A 556 10.19 -18.54 -2.17
C GLN A 556 10.77 -19.65 -3.06
N ILE A 557 11.12 -20.79 -2.47
CA ILE A 557 11.62 -21.98 -3.17
C ILE A 557 10.58 -22.45 -4.21
N LEU A 558 9.31 -22.57 -3.79
CA LEU A 558 8.25 -23.07 -4.67
C LEU A 558 7.99 -22.12 -5.86
N VAL A 559 7.98 -20.81 -5.62
CA VAL A 559 7.84 -19.80 -6.68
C VAL A 559 9.09 -19.77 -7.58
N ALA A 560 10.29 -19.89 -7.03
CA ALA A 560 11.53 -19.96 -7.81
C ALA A 560 11.55 -21.18 -8.75
N ARG A 561 11.09 -22.35 -8.28
CA ARG A 561 10.91 -23.54 -9.14
C ARG A 561 9.96 -23.28 -10.30
N TYR A 562 8.87 -22.55 -10.07
CA TYR A 562 7.93 -22.18 -11.13
C TYR A 562 8.60 -21.28 -12.17
N ILE A 563 9.26 -20.21 -11.73
CA ILE A 563 9.97 -19.27 -12.59
C ILE A 563 11.03 -20.00 -13.43
N LYS A 564 11.89 -20.79 -12.78
CA LYS A 564 12.95 -21.57 -13.43
C LYS A 564 12.38 -22.51 -14.49
N ARG A 565 11.32 -23.27 -14.16
CA ARG A 565 10.66 -24.17 -15.12
C ARG A 565 10.03 -23.43 -16.29
N TYR A 566 9.44 -22.26 -16.05
CA TYR A 566 8.87 -21.42 -17.10
C TYR A 566 9.96 -20.95 -18.06
N LEU A 567 11.07 -20.40 -17.55
CA LEU A 567 12.17 -19.90 -18.37
C LEU A 567 12.82 -21.01 -19.20
N GLN A 568 13.04 -22.19 -18.61
CA GLN A 568 13.54 -23.36 -19.33
C GLN A 568 12.63 -23.78 -20.49
N LYS A 569 11.30 -23.83 -20.26
CA LYS A 569 10.33 -24.18 -21.31
C LYS A 569 10.28 -23.16 -22.45
N VAL A 570 10.46 -21.88 -22.14
CA VAL A 570 10.52 -20.83 -23.16
C VAL A 570 11.79 -21.03 -23.98
N GLN A 571 12.94 -21.25 -23.34
CA GLN A 571 14.22 -21.46 -24.01
C GLN A 571 14.17 -22.66 -24.96
N THR A 572 13.67 -23.83 -24.53
CA THR A 572 13.57 -25.04 -25.36
C THR A 572 12.69 -24.85 -26.60
N LYS A 573 11.55 -24.13 -26.48
CA LYS A 573 10.66 -23.87 -27.61
C LYS A 573 11.29 -22.98 -28.69
N THR A 574 12.11 -22.01 -28.28
CA THR A 574 12.86 -21.17 -29.23
C THR A 574 13.94 -21.97 -29.96
N THR A 575 14.59 -22.93 -29.31
CA THR A 575 15.64 -23.76 -29.92
C THR A 575 15.09 -24.77 -30.94
N GLU A 576 13.88 -25.29 -30.73
CA GLU A 576 13.23 -26.23 -31.66
C GLU A 576 12.69 -25.56 -32.93
N LEU A 577 12.57 -24.23 -32.95
CA LEU A 577 11.99 -23.46 -34.07
C LEU A 577 13.04 -22.77 -34.97
N TYR A 578 14.35 -22.95 -34.73
CA TYR A 578 15.42 -22.23 -35.46
C TYR A 578 16.55 -23.13 -36.00
N ASP A 579 16.71 -23.09 -37.33
CA ASP A 579 17.88 -23.50 -38.10
C ASP A 579 18.92 -22.37 -38.12
N GLY A 580 19.97 -22.51 -37.31
CA GLY A 580 21.34 -22.28 -37.78
C GLY A 580 21.88 -20.86 -38.02
N SER A 581 21.13 -19.75 -37.90
CA SER A 581 21.75 -18.42 -38.08
C SER A 581 21.17 -17.32 -37.18
N TYR A 582 22.07 -16.64 -36.46
CA TYR A 582 21.91 -15.55 -35.46
C TYR A 582 21.72 -15.96 -33.98
N PRO A 583 22.63 -15.54 -33.07
CA PRO A 583 22.47 -15.81 -31.64
C PRO A 583 21.51 -14.79 -31.02
N TYR A 584 20.28 -15.19 -30.69
CA TYR A 584 19.31 -14.33 -29.99
C TYR A 584 19.14 -14.79 -28.53
N ASN A 585 19.58 -13.94 -27.61
CA ASN A 585 19.66 -14.20 -26.17
C ASN A 585 18.81 -13.18 -25.39
N HIS A 586 17.63 -12.78 -25.88
CA HIS A 586 16.91 -11.61 -25.37
C HIS A 586 16.23 -11.76 -23.99
N LEU A 587 15.92 -12.97 -23.53
CA LEU A 587 15.37 -13.19 -22.18
C LEU A 587 16.46 -13.31 -21.10
N CYS A 588 17.72 -13.52 -21.51
CA CYS A 588 18.86 -13.73 -20.62
C CYS A 588 19.88 -12.58 -20.68
N ASN A 589 19.98 -11.86 -21.81
CA ASN A 589 20.70 -10.58 -21.93
C ASN A 589 19.77 -9.43 -21.51
N SER A 590 19.35 -9.43 -20.24
CA SER A 590 18.71 -8.25 -19.64
C SER A 590 19.75 -7.14 -19.53
N MET A 591 19.44 -5.97 -20.08
CA MET A 591 20.26 -4.78 -19.84
C MET A 591 20.20 -4.45 -18.35
N CYS A 592 21.37 -4.19 -17.76
CA CYS A 592 21.40 -3.75 -16.38
C CYS A 592 20.67 -2.42 -16.24
N VAL A 593 19.80 -2.32 -15.23
CA VAL A 593 19.23 -1.05 -14.81
C VAL A 593 20.42 -0.16 -14.45
N LYS A 594 20.76 0.78 -15.34
CA LYS A 594 21.85 1.72 -15.10
C LYS A 594 21.43 2.55 -13.90
N SER A 595 22.23 2.53 -12.84
CA SER A 595 22.10 3.52 -11.77
C SER A 595 22.11 4.91 -12.42
N PRO A 596 21.18 5.82 -12.08
CA PRO A 596 21.09 7.13 -12.71
C PRO A 596 22.32 7.98 -12.33
N ARG A 597 23.43 7.77 -13.03
CA ARG A 597 24.56 8.69 -13.06
C ARG A 597 24.29 9.67 -14.19
N ARG A 598 23.78 10.85 -13.81
CA ARG A 598 23.56 12.03 -14.67
C ARG A 598 22.63 11.78 -15.86
N PHE A 599 21.33 11.87 -15.63
CA PHE A 599 20.41 12.36 -16.66
C PHE A 599 19.97 13.77 -16.30
N LYS A 600 19.76 14.61 -17.32
CA LYS A 600 19.51 16.05 -17.20
C LYS A 600 18.45 16.30 -16.14
N LEU A 601 18.89 16.87 -15.01
CA LEU A 601 18.01 17.61 -14.13
C LEU A 601 17.27 18.60 -15.01
N VAL A 602 15.95 18.45 -15.10
CA VAL A 602 15.10 19.55 -15.52
C VAL A 602 15.20 20.59 -14.40
N GLN A 603 16.25 21.41 -14.46
CA GLN A 603 16.18 22.77 -13.95
C GLN A 603 15.19 23.47 -14.88
N GLN A 604 13.91 23.45 -14.53
CA GLN A 604 13.03 24.51 -14.99
C GLN A 604 13.43 25.75 -14.21
N GLU A 605 13.94 26.73 -14.95
CA GLU A 605 14.27 28.05 -14.45
C GLU A 605 13.06 28.60 -13.69
N SER A 606 13.26 28.95 -12.42
CA SER A 606 12.30 29.78 -11.70
C SER A 606 12.36 31.17 -12.33
N GLU A 607 11.30 31.57 -13.02
CA GLU A 607 11.00 33.00 -13.13
C GLU A 607 10.79 33.50 -11.71
N SER A 608 11.75 34.30 -11.24
CA SER A 608 11.63 35.11 -10.05
C SER A 608 10.47 36.07 -10.24
N TYR A 609 9.39 35.87 -9.50
CA TYR A 609 8.48 36.96 -9.18
C TYR A 609 9.03 37.62 -7.91
N ASP A 610 9.43 38.89 -8.06
CA ASP A 610 9.85 39.79 -6.98
C ASP A 610 8.79 39.93 -5.89
#